data_AF-A0A5B7K8D4-F1
#
_entry.id   AF-A0A5B7K8D4-F1
#
_cell.length_a   1.000
_cell.length_b   1.000
_cell.length_c   1.000
_cell.angle_alpha   90.00
_cell.angle_beta   90.00
_cell.angle_gamma   90.00
#
_symmetry.space_group_name_H-M   'P 1'
#
loop_
_entity.id
_entity.type
_entity.pdbx_description
1 polymer ?
#
loop_
_entity_poly.entity_id
_entity_poly.type
_entity_poly.pdbx_seq_one_letter_code
_entity_poly.pdbx_strand_id
1 'polypeptide(L)'
;MPRVKIKTSSPSGTNKQKLLRTLSDQLIYATRIITTPDAFLVLTRTDDDADKIFSSTTLDLLKADNFQPLLPPEIRAKRTIVLRNTDEHIYNNTEKEIEAELLNENDFLNEGIENIFKIPKTKIIKITLNSSTAAKKATDKGLLAFHMSIPHFNISIDEHIPLMTCLKCSHRGPPD
;
A
#
# COMPACT_ATOMS: atom_id res chain seq x y z
N MET A 1 -6.30 11.10 -6.86
CA MET A 1 -7.02 10.02 -7.54
C MET A 1 -6.05 8.86 -7.76
N PRO A 2 -6.25 7.73 -7.07
CA PRO A 2 -5.33 6.59 -7.16
C PRO A 2 -5.35 5.96 -8.54
N ARG A 3 -4.22 5.38 -8.93
CA ARG A 3 -4.01 4.78 -10.25
C ARG A 3 -3.40 3.41 -10.06
N VAL A 4 -4.11 2.35 -10.44
CA VAL A 4 -3.63 0.97 -10.32
C VAL A 4 -3.34 0.43 -11.72
N LYS A 5 -2.12 -0.08 -11.93
CA LYS A 5 -1.76 -0.78 -13.17
C LYS A 5 -2.11 -2.26 -13.02
N ILE A 6 -2.92 -2.78 -13.92
CA ILE A 6 -3.32 -4.19 -13.98
C ILE A 6 -2.76 -4.79 -15.26
N LYS A 7 -1.71 -5.60 -15.14
CA LYS A 7 -1.07 -6.28 -16.28
C LYS A 7 -1.99 -7.36 -16.86
N THR A 8 -1.91 -7.53 -18.18
CA THR A 8 -2.58 -8.59 -18.92
C THR A 8 -1.77 -8.95 -20.17
N SER A 9 -1.86 -10.19 -20.64
CA SER A 9 -1.15 -10.64 -21.84
C SER A 9 -1.71 -10.03 -23.14
N SER A 10 -3.00 -9.66 -23.17
CA SER A 10 -3.66 -9.14 -24.36
C SER A 10 -4.73 -8.09 -24.01
N PRO A 11 -4.37 -6.79 -23.94
CA PRO A 11 -5.33 -5.74 -23.62
C PRO A 11 -6.29 -5.51 -24.80
N SER A 12 -7.42 -6.21 -24.78
CA SER A 12 -8.50 -6.13 -25.78
C SER A 12 -9.77 -5.51 -25.20
N GLY A 13 -10.70 -5.09 -26.07
CA GLY A 13 -12.02 -4.58 -25.64
C GLY A 13 -12.80 -5.59 -24.79
N THR A 14 -12.72 -6.88 -25.13
CA THR A 14 -13.34 -7.97 -24.37
C THR A 14 -12.74 -8.10 -22.97
N ASN A 15 -11.41 -8.06 -22.85
CA ASN A 15 -10.73 -8.13 -21.56
C ASN A 15 -11.01 -6.89 -20.70
N LYS A 16 -11.17 -5.72 -21.31
CA LYS A 16 -11.63 -4.51 -20.60
C LYS A 16 -13.03 -4.70 -20.01
N GLN A 17 -13.96 -5.31 -20.74
CA GLN A 17 -15.31 -5.59 -20.24
C GLN A 17 -15.29 -6.61 -19.11
N LYS A 18 -14.47 -7.67 -19.22
CA LYS A 18 -14.28 -8.64 -18.14
C LYS A 18 -13.76 -7.96 -16.88
N LEU A 19 -12.67 -7.20 -16.99
CA LEU A 19 -12.11 -6.43 -15.88
C LEU A 19 -13.17 -5.52 -15.23
N LEU A 20 -13.96 -4.81 -16.03
CA LEU A 20 -15.01 -3.94 -15.51
C LEU A 20 -16.08 -4.72 -14.75
N ARG A 21 -16.46 -5.93 -15.21
CA ARG A 21 -17.39 -6.81 -14.50
C ARG A 21 -16.80 -7.25 -13.16
N THR A 22 -15.57 -7.76 -13.14
CA THR A 22 -14.89 -8.18 -11.91
C THR A 22 -14.81 -7.04 -10.89
N LEU A 23 -14.48 -5.83 -11.33
CA LEU A 23 -14.46 -4.65 -10.45
C LEU A 23 -15.86 -4.28 -9.94
N SER A 24 -16.88 -4.34 -10.81
CA SER A 24 -18.26 -4.04 -10.44
C SER A 24 -18.83 -5.05 -9.45
N ASP A 25 -18.53 -6.33 -9.60
CA ASP A 25 -19.00 -7.41 -8.72
C ASP A 25 -18.44 -7.26 -7.30
N GLN A 26 -17.24 -6.65 -7.18
CA GLN A 26 -16.60 -6.31 -5.91
C GLN A 26 -16.93 -4.90 -5.42
N LEU A 27 -17.90 -4.22 -6.06
CA LEU A 27 -18.32 -2.85 -5.75
C LEU A 27 -17.15 -1.83 -5.79
N ILE A 28 -16.20 -2.03 -6.71
CA ILE A 28 -15.05 -1.16 -6.92
C ILE A 28 -15.38 -0.17 -8.04
N TYR A 29 -15.45 1.11 -7.70
CA TYR A 29 -15.84 2.16 -8.65
C TYR A 29 -14.62 2.75 -9.37
N ALA A 30 -14.42 2.30 -10.62
CA ALA A 30 -13.45 2.90 -11.53
C ALA A 30 -14.02 4.16 -12.19
N THR A 31 -13.35 5.29 -12.02
CA THR A 31 -13.64 6.55 -12.73
C THR A 31 -13.27 6.43 -14.22
N ARG A 32 -12.15 5.76 -14.52
CA ARG A 32 -11.67 5.58 -15.89
C ARG A 32 -10.78 4.35 -15.99
N ILE A 33 -10.90 3.63 -17.10
CA ILE A 33 -9.98 2.54 -17.48
C ILE A 33 -9.30 2.92 -18.79
N ILE A 34 -7.98 3.11 -18.74
CA ILE A 34 -7.13 3.45 -19.88
C ILE A 34 -6.40 2.18 -20.33
N THR A 35 -6.49 1.87 -21.62
CA THR A 35 -5.79 0.73 -22.21
C THR A 35 -4.36 1.13 -22.56
N THR A 36 -3.40 0.28 -22.18
CA THR A 36 -1.98 0.39 -22.57
C THR A 36 -1.55 -0.91 -23.25
N PRO A 37 -0.41 -0.96 -23.97
CA PRO A 37 -0.01 -2.15 -24.72
C PRO A 37 0.13 -3.44 -23.89
N ASP A 38 0.44 -3.33 -22.59
CA ASP A 38 0.70 -4.46 -21.69
C ASP A 38 -0.25 -4.52 -20.47
N ALA A 39 -1.19 -3.59 -20.36
CA ALA A 39 -1.98 -3.42 -19.12
C ALA A 39 -3.23 -2.55 -19.29
N PHE A 40 -4.05 -2.56 -18.25
CA PHE A 40 -5.07 -1.56 -17.98
C PHE A 40 -4.63 -0.66 -16.84
N LEU A 41 -4.74 0.65 -17.03
CA LEU A 41 -4.62 1.63 -15.94
C LEU A 41 -6.02 1.95 -15.43
N VAL A 42 -6.30 1.55 -14.21
CA VAL A 42 -7.57 1.77 -13.52
C VAL A 42 -7.43 2.98 -12.61
N LEU A 43 -8.23 4.00 -12.86
CA LEU A 43 -8.29 5.21 -12.05
C LEU A 43 -9.51 5.07 -11.14
N THR A 44 -9.30 4.95 -9.84
CA THR A 44 -10.39 4.76 -8.87
C THR A 44 -10.82 6.09 -8.28
N ARG A 45 -12.04 6.14 -7.73
CA ARG A 45 -12.55 7.35 -7.08
C ARG A 45 -11.86 7.61 -5.74
N THR A 46 -11.74 6.57 -4.92
CA THR A 46 -11.20 6.65 -3.55
C THR A 46 -9.98 5.76 -3.36
N ASP A 47 -9.23 6.01 -2.27
CA ASP A 47 -8.16 5.11 -1.82
C ASP A 47 -8.72 3.74 -1.39
N ASP A 48 -9.93 3.72 -0.81
CA ASP A 48 -10.64 2.48 -0.42
C ASP A 48 -10.98 1.59 -1.62
N ASP A 49 -11.50 2.17 -2.70
CA ASP A 49 -11.70 1.46 -3.97
C ASP A 49 -10.38 0.89 -4.51
N ALA A 50 -9.29 1.66 -4.37
CA ALA A 50 -7.98 1.21 -4.80
C ALA A 50 -7.46 0.06 -3.93
N ASP A 51 -7.73 0.11 -2.63
CA ASP A 51 -7.34 -0.92 -1.69
C ASP A 51 -8.09 -2.24 -1.90
N LYS A 52 -9.39 -2.16 -2.18
CA LYS A 52 -10.24 -3.31 -2.51
C LYS A 52 -9.76 -4.13 -3.70
N ILE A 53 -9.06 -3.50 -4.66
CA ILE A 53 -8.42 -4.21 -5.79
C ILE A 53 -7.38 -5.24 -5.28
N PHE A 54 -6.75 -4.96 -4.15
CA PHE A 54 -5.74 -5.80 -3.51
C PHE A 54 -6.29 -6.65 -2.36
N SER A 55 -7.60 -6.69 -2.14
CA SER A 55 -8.21 -7.65 -1.21
C SER A 55 -8.02 -9.07 -1.74
N SER A 56 -7.92 -10.06 -0.84
CA SER A 56 -7.72 -11.48 -1.21
C SER A 56 -8.75 -11.95 -2.23
N THR A 57 -10.04 -11.70 -1.97
CA THR A 57 -11.15 -12.07 -2.87
C THR A 57 -10.99 -11.48 -4.28
N THR A 58 -10.72 -10.17 -4.39
CA THR A 58 -10.55 -9.53 -5.69
C THR A 58 -9.30 -9.99 -6.41
N LEU A 59 -8.20 -10.20 -5.68
CA LEU A 59 -6.94 -10.71 -6.26
C LEU A 59 -7.14 -12.10 -6.85
N ASP A 60 -7.89 -12.98 -6.20
CA ASP A 60 -8.13 -14.33 -6.70
C ASP A 60 -9.01 -14.33 -7.95
N LEU A 61 -10.05 -13.48 -8.00
CA LEU A 61 -10.86 -13.27 -9.19
C LEU A 61 -10.05 -12.69 -10.35
N LEU A 62 -9.22 -11.69 -10.09
CA LEU A 62 -8.34 -11.09 -11.09
C LEU A 62 -7.33 -12.11 -11.63
N LYS A 63 -6.72 -12.93 -10.75
CA LYS A 63 -5.79 -13.99 -11.14
C LYS A 63 -6.48 -15.05 -12.01
N ALA A 64 -7.70 -15.44 -11.68
CA ALA A 64 -8.48 -16.40 -12.48
C ALA A 64 -8.69 -15.91 -13.92
N ASP A 65 -8.83 -14.60 -14.10
CA ASP A 65 -8.95 -13.95 -15.41
C ASP A 65 -7.60 -13.56 -16.05
N ASN A 66 -6.46 -14.00 -15.49
CA ASN A 66 -5.10 -13.66 -15.93
C ASN A 66 -4.76 -12.15 -15.83
N PHE A 67 -5.38 -11.44 -14.89
CA PHE A 67 -5.03 -10.08 -14.52
C PHE A 67 -4.04 -10.08 -13.35
N GLN A 68 -3.02 -9.23 -13.45
CA GLN A 68 -2.00 -9.07 -12.41
C GLN A 68 -1.95 -7.60 -11.96
N PRO A 69 -2.69 -7.23 -10.90
CA PRO A 69 -2.62 -5.88 -10.35
C PRO A 69 -1.25 -5.63 -9.72
N LEU A 70 -0.70 -4.44 -9.96
CA LEU A 70 0.56 -3.98 -9.39
C LEU A 70 0.27 -2.89 -8.36
N LEU A 71 0.76 -3.08 -7.14
CA LEU A 71 0.62 -2.12 -6.07
C LEU A 71 1.46 -0.86 -6.38
N PRO A 72 0.82 0.30 -6.64
CA PRO A 72 1.51 1.55 -6.91
C PRO A 72 2.29 2.02 -5.67
N PRO A 73 3.48 2.62 -5.82
CA PRO A 73 4.25 3.17 -4.71
C PRO A 73 3.46 4.17 -3.86
N GLU A 74 2.58 4.97 -4.48
CA GLU A 74 1.76 5.96 -3.78
C GLU A 74 0.75 5.30 -2.83
N ILE A 75 0.13 4.19 -3.25
CA ILE A 75 -0.81 3.44 -2.41
C ILE A 75 -0.04 2.73 -1.31
N ARG A 76 1.10 2.10 -1.63
CA ARG A 76 1.96 1.45 -0.63
C ARG A 76 2.40 2.42 0.46
N ALA A 77 2.80 3.65 0.10
CA ALA A 77 3.17 4.67 1.07
C ALA A 77 1.98 5.02 1.99
N LYS A 78 0.79 5.21 1.42
CA LYS A 78 -0.44 5.48 2.22
C LYS A 78 -0.86 4.36 3.16
N ARG A 79 -0.50 3.11 2.84
CA ARG A 79 -0.70 1.94 3.71
C ARG A 79 0.38 1.78 4.76
N THR A 80 1.49 2.51 4.62
CA THR A 80 2.65 2.35 5.48
C THR A 80 2.65 3.40 6.58
N ILE A 81 2.78 2.94 7.81
CA ILE A 81 3.01 3.81 8.97
C ILE A 81 4.46 3.70 9.42
N VAL A 82 4.98 4.80 9.96
CA VAL A 82 6.30 4.93 10.53
C VAL A 82 6.14 5.24 12.01
N LEU A 83 6.56 4.29 12.84
CA LEU A 83 6.61 4.43 14.29
C LEU A 83 7.95 5.05 14.66
N ARG A 84 7.93 6.26 15.20
CA ARG A 84 9.12 7.01 15.64
C ARG A 84 9.30 6.84 17.15
N ASN A 85 10.56 6.80 17.58
CA ASN A 85 10.91 6.68 18.99
C ASN A 85 10.20 5.51 19.70
N THR A 86 10.20 4.35 19.04
CA THR A 86 9.60 3.13 19.57
C THR A 86 10.35 2.69 20.84
N ASP A 87 9.61 2.29 21.87
CA ASP A 87 10.20 1.80 23.11
C ASP A 87 11.09 0.56 22.86
N GLU A 88 12.17 0.42 23.63
CA GLU A 88 13.10 -0.71 23.48
C GLU A 88 12.42 -2.05 23.75
N HIS A 89 11.46 -2.08 24.68
CA HIS A 89 10.70 -3.28 24.97
C HIS A 89 9.98 -3.80 23.73
N ILE A 90 9.35 -2.90 22.95
CA ILE A 90 8.67 -3.24 21.70
C ILE A 90 9.69 -3.56 20.60
N TYR A 91 10.73 -2.72 20.46
CA TYR A 91 11.71 -2.81 19.37
C TYR A 91 12.55 -4.10 19.41
N ASN A 92 12.81 -4.64 20.61
CA ASN A 92 13.64 -5.83 20.79
C ASN A 92 12.94 -7.14 20.38
N ASN A 93 11.59 -7.19 20.36
CA ASN A 93 10.84 -8.35 19.89
C ASN A 93 10.99 -8.57 18.38
N THR A 94 10.96 -9.79 17.90
CA THR A 94 11.06 -10.09 16.47
C THR A 94 9.93 -9.48 15.65
N GLU A 95 10.15 -9.27 14.34
CA GLU A 95 9.13 -8.71 13.44
C GLU A 95 7.82 -9.53 13.47
N LYS A 96 7.93 -10.86 13.58
CA LYS A 96 6.77 -11.77 13.69
C LYS A 96 6.03 -11.64 15.02
N GLU A 97 6.74 -11.45 16.14
CA GLU A 97 6.11 -11.23 17.44
C GLU A 97 5.39 -9.89 17.48
N ILE A 98 6.01 -8.84 16.91
CA ILE A 98 5.38 -7.52 16.78
C ILE A 98 4.12 -7.62 15.90
N GLU A 99 4.20 -8.34 14.78
CA GLU A 99 3.04 -8.58 13.91
C GLU A 99 1.89 -9.26 14.65
N ALA A 100 2.16 -10.37 15.34
CA ALA A 100 1.16 -11.13 16.08
C ALA A 100 0.51 -10.29 17.20
N GLU A 101 1.33 -9.58 17.98
CA GLU A 101 0.87 -8.69 19.06
C GLU A 101 -0.02 -7.56 18.51
N LEU A 102 0.41 -6.89 17.45
CA LEU A 102 -0.35 -5.80 16.85
C LEU A 102 -1.70 -6.27 16.33
N LEU A 103 -1.76 -7.44 15.69
CA LEU A 103 -3.01 -8.03 15.21
C LEU A 103 -3.94 -8.46 16.35
N ASN A 104 -3.40 -8.89 17.50
CA ASN A 104 -4.19 -9.29 18.65
C ASN A 104 -4.80 -8.09 19.39
N GLU A 105 -4.03 -7.01 19.57
CA GLU A 105 -4.43 -5.86 20.40
C GLU A 105 -5.18 -4.76 19.63
N ASN A 106 -5.17 -4.79 18.29
CA ASN A 106 -5.72 -3.72 17.46
C ASN A 106 -6.70 -4.25 16.40
N ASP A 107 -7.98 -4.39 16.76
CA ASP A 107 -9.06 -4.91 15.88
C ASP A 107 -9.16 -4.25 14.50
N PHE A 108 -8.71 -3.00 14.36
CA PHE A 108 -8.74 -2.31 13.07
C PHE A 108 -7.63 -2.75 12.10
N LEU A 109 -6.71 -3.63 12.54
CA LEU A 109 -5.67 -4.26 11.73
C LEU A 109 -6.08 -5.64 11.19
N ASN A 110 -7.34 -6.06 11.34
CA ASN A 110 -7.84 -7.38 10.92
C ASN A 110 -7.62 -7.72 9.44
N GLU A 111 -7.44 -6.72 8.58
CA GLU A 111 -7.09 -6.94 7.17
C GLU A 111 -5.64 -7.45 6.96
N GLY A 112 -4.81 -7.40 8.01
CA GLY A 112 -3.46 -7.94 8.04
C GLY A 112 -2.36 -6.88 7.84
N ILE A 113 -1.13 -7.34 8.09
CA ILE A 113 0.11 -6.60 7.92
C ILE A 113 0.88 -7.25 6.76
N GLU A 114 1.34 -6.45 5.79
CA GLU A 114 2.12 -6.93 4.64
C GLU A 114 3.59 -7.14 5.03
N ASN A 115 4.16 -6.17 5.78
CA ASN A 115 5.57 -6.19 6.13
C ASN A 115 5.86 -5.33 7.36
N ILE A 116 6.79 -5.77 8.19
CA ILE A 116 7.38 -4.98 9.28
C ILE A 116 8.88 -4.89 9.02
N PHE A 117 9.41 -3.67 9.03
CA PHE A 117 10.82 -3.41 8.82
C PHE A 117 11.37 -2.50 9.91
N LYS A 118 12.35 -3.00 10.65
CA LYS A 118 13.07 -2.19 11.65
C LYS A 118 14.24 -1.47 11.01
N ILE A 119 14.35 -0.16 11.23
CA ILE A 119 15.47 0.62 10.72
C ILE A 119 16.66 0.45 11.66
N PRO A 120 17.77 -0.19 11.23
CA PRO A 120 18.90 -0.49 12.11
C PRO A 120 19.51 0.79 12.70
N LYS A 121 20.04 0.69 13.93
CA LYS A 121 20.67 1.81 14.68
C LYS A 121 19.73 2.98 14.98
N THR A 122 18.43 2.80 14.81
CA THR A 122 17.40 3.76 15.18
C THR A 122 16.32 3.06 16.00
N LYS A 123 15.39 3.83 16.58
CA LYS A 123 14.17 3.31 17.23
C LYS A 123 12.95 3.48 16.32
N ILE A 124 13.13 3.28 15.02
CA ILE A 124 12.09 3.48 14.00
C ILE A 124 11.67 2.13 13.44
N ILE A 125 10.35 1.90 13.39
CA ILE A 125 9.74 0.73 12.76
C ILE A 125 8.82 1.21 11.65
N LYS A 126 8.96 0.61 10.48
CA LYS A 126 8.10 0.82 9.32
C LYS A 126 7.17 -0.37 9.18
N ILE A 127 5.86 -0.12 9.14
CA ILE A 127 4.84 -1.17 9.07
C ILE A 127 3.97 -0.89 7.85
N THR A 128 3.98 -1.78 6.86
CA THR A 128 3.11 -1.72 5.70
C THR A 128 1.87 -2.55 5.99
N LEU A 129 0.71 -1.90 6.04
CA LEU A 129 -0.59 -2.54 6.28
C LEU A 129 -1.24 -2.94 4.96
N ASN A 130 -2.28 -3.79 5.02
CA ASN A 130 -3.06 -4.12 3.83
C ASN A 130 -4.07 -3.04 3.42
N SER A 131 -4.33 -2.07 4.31
CA SER A 131 -5.39 -1.06 4.15
C SER A 131 -4.91 0.34 4.55
N SER A 132 -5.17 1.33 3.69
CA SER A 132 -4.89 2.74 4.01
C SER A 132 -5.83 3.28 5.09
N THR A 133 -7.02 2.70 5.25
CA THR A 133 -7.95 3.02 6.33
C THR A 133 -7.38 2.60 7.69
N ALA A 134 -6.74 1.43 7.75
CA ALA A 134 -6.06 0.96 8.95
C ALA A 134 -4.87 1.87 9.33
N ALA A 135 -4.09 2.31 8.33
CA ALA A 135 -2.98 3.26 8.55
C ALA A 135 -3.45 4.59 9.14
N LYS A 136 -4.55 5.15 8.62
CA LYS A 136 -5.17 6.38 9.16
C LYS A 136 -5.67 6.19 10.58
N LYS A 137 -6.34 5.06 10.87
CA LYS A 137 -6.81 4.74 12.22
C LYS A 137 -5.64 4.63 13.21
N ALA A 138 -4.52 4.03 12.81
CA ALA A 138 -3.32 3.98 13.63
C ALA A 138 -2.77 5.38 13.92
N THR A 139 -2.73 6.29 12.93
CA THR A 139 -2.28 7.68 13.15
C THR A 139 -3.27 8.54 13.93
N ASP A 140 -4.55 8.17 13.98
CA ASP A 140 -5.55 8.93 14.72
C ASP A 140 -5.65 8.47 16.19
N LYS A 141 -5.55 7.15 16.42
CA LYS A 141 -5.78 6.53 17.75
C LYS A 141 -4.50 6.12 18.47
N GLY A 142 -3.39 5.95 17.77
CA GLY A 142 -2.24 5.22 18.28
C GLY A 142 -2.34 3.71 18.04
N LEU A 143 -1.43 2.97 18.65
CA LEU A 143 -1.40 1.50 18.64
C LEU A 143 -1.18 0.97 20.07
N LEU A 144 -1.66 -0.24 20.32
CA LEU A 144 -1.34 -1.00 21.52
C LEU A 144 -0.38 -2.14 21.14
N ALA A 145 0.69 -2.31 21.91
CA ALA A 145 1.62 -3.42 21.73
C ALA A 145 2.37 -3.72 23.04
N PHE A 146 2.47 -4.98 23.43
CA PHE A 146 3.21 -5.47 24.60
C PHE A 146 2.79 -4.74 25.89
N HIS A 147 1.48 -4.57 26.09
CA HIS A 147 0.88 -3.80 27.19
C HIS A 147 1.29 -2.32 27.25
N MET A 148 1.87 -1.78 26.18
CA MET A 148 2.22 -0.36 26.06
C MET A 148 1.35 0.33 25.02
N SER A 149 1.06 1.61 25.25
CA SER A 149 0.42 2.47 24.26
C SER A 149 1.48 3.23 23.46
N ILE A 150 1.45 3.08 22.15
CA ILE A 150 2.21 3.91 21.19
C ILE A 150 1.32 5.10 20.83
N PRO A 151 1.64 6.31 21.28
CA PRO A 151 0.77 7.46 21.10
C PRO A 151 0.77 7.93 19.64
N HIS A 152 -0.36 8.49 19.20
CA HIS A 152 -0.60 8.92 17.82
C HIS A 152 0.48 9.87 17.26
N PHE A 153 1.04 10.77 18.09
CA PHE A 153 2.09 11.73 17.65
C PHE A 153 3.43 11.06 17.31
N ASN A 154 3.64 9.80 17.71
CA ASN A 154 4.80 9.00 17.32
C ASN A 154 4.55 8.21 16.03
N ILE A 155 3.36 8.29 15.44
CA ILE A 155 2.96 7.54 14.25
C ILE A 155 2.71 8.52 13.11
N SER A 156 3.37 8.31 11.97
CA SER A 156 3.13 9.09 10.76
C SER A 156 2.92 8.16 9.56
N ILE A 157 2.02 8.51 8.64
CA ILE A 157 1.90 7.82 7.35
C ILE A 157 3.15 8.14 6.51
N ASP A 158 3.68 7.15 5.81
CA ASP A 158 4.80 7.31 4.89
C ASP A 158 4.41 8.17 3.68
N GLU A 159 5.35 8.94 3.17
CA GLU A 159 5.10 9.86 2.05
C GLU A 159 5.83 9.39 0.80
N HIS A 160 5.09 9.24 -0.30
CA HIS A 160 5.70 8.99 -1.59
C HIS A 160 6.08 10.33 -2.25
N ILE A 161 7.38 10.58 -2.40
CA ILE A 161 7.92 11.75 -3.09
C ILE A 161 8.42 11.30 -4.48
N PRO A 162 7.71 11.62 -5.58
CA PRO A 162 8.18 11.28 -6.91
C PRO A 162 9.41 12.12 -7.26
N LEU A 163 10.54 11.46 -7.56
CA LEU A 163 11.75 12.12 -8.02
C LEU A 163 11.61 12.45 -9.52
N MET A 164 11.28 13.70 -9.83
CA MET A 164 11.03 14.16 -11.21
C MET A 164 12.31 14.44 -12.01
N THR A 165 13.46 14.55 -11.35
CA THR A 165 14.72 14.98 -11.98
C THR A 165 15.85 14.01 -11.64
N CYS A 166 16.52 13.48 -12.67
CA CYS A 166 17.75 12.73 -12.52
C CYS A 166 18.94 13.71 -12.43
N LEU A 167 19.58 13.82 -11.26
CA LEU A 167 20.73 14.69 -11.04
C LEU A 167 22.01 14.28 -11.81
N LYS A 168 22.00 13.16 -12.55
CA LYS A 168 23.14 12.72 -13.37
C LYS A 168 23.24 13.43 -14.74
N CYS A 169 22.23 14.17 -15.18
CA CYS A 169 22.18 14.74 -16.54
C CYS A 169 22.73 16.18 -16.66
N SER A 170 23.23 16.80 -15.60
CA SER A 170 23.77 18.17 -15.59
C SER A 170 25.30 18.25 -15.79
N HIS A 171 25.96 17.18 -16.22
CA HIS A 171 27.37 17.16 -16.62
C HIS A 171 27.55 16.98 -18.13
N ARG A 172 26.89 17.81 -18.94
CA ARG A 172 27.44 18.16 -20.26
C ARG A 172 28.13 19.50 -20.11
N GLY A 173 29.46 19.46 -19.98
CA GLY A 173 30.30 20.65 -20.09
C GLY A 173 30.07 21.32 -21.45
N PRO A 174 30.37 22.62 -21.57
CA PRO A 174 30.28 23.32 -22.85
C PRO A 174 31.17 22.62 -23.89
N PRO A 175 30.75 22.55 -25.16
CA PRO A 175 31.63 22.10 -26.23
C PRO A 175 32.80 23.08 -26.37
N ASP A 176 34.03 22.56 -26.33
CA ASP A 176 35.26 23.27 -26.68
C ASP A 176 35.29 23.64 -28.18
#